data_AF-A0A371KKW7-F1
#
_entry.id   AF-A0A371KKW7-F1
#
_cell.length_a   1.000
_cell.length_b   1.000
_cell.length_c   1.000
_cell.angle_alpha   90.00
_cell.angle_beta   90.00
_cell.angle_gamma   90.00
#
_symmetry.space_group_name_H-M   'P 1'
#
loop_
_entity.id
_entity.type
_entity.pdbx_description
1 polymer ?
#
loop_
_entity_poly.entity_id
_entity_poly.type
_entity_poly.pdbx_seq_one_letter_code
_entity_poly.pdbx_strand_id
1 'polypeptide(L)'
;YISFLSQFYNYSPRNQLLIANQYKGAKAIAPYKKWQSLGAQVQKGEKAIKILVPSERKTFVRDIDNKKSVLPIKEATKEEKALMKKGEIKINKQLVFVKGSVFDIRQTGMPEDKYPQMIQQLRGEVTDYAKKIQCLNAVVEAYNIDVKESEDS
;
A
#
# COMPACT_ATOMS: atom_id res chain seq x y z
N TYR A 1 5.60 -12.71 -14.56
CA TYR A 1 4.77 -12.86 -13.34
C TYR A 1 5.64 -12.82 -12.09
N ILE A 2 6.65 -13.71 -11.94
CA ILE A 2 7.61 -13.66 -10.82
C ILE A 2 8.33 -12.30 -10.74
N SER A 3 8.72 -11.74 -11.89
CA SER A 3 9.30 -10.40 -12.02
C SER A 3 8.43 -9.25 -11.50
N PHE A 4 7.12 -9.43 -11.42
CA PHE A 4 6.19 -8.43 -10.89
C PHE A 4 6.07 -8.57 -9.36
N LEU A 5 6.06 -9.80 -8.84
CA LEU A 5 6.00 -10.04 -7.38
C LEU A 5 7.24 -9.47 -6.68
N SER A 6 8.42 -9.54 -7.33
CA SER A 6 9.67 -8.94 -6.83
C SER A 6 9.69 -7.40 -6.88
N GLN A 7 8.70 -6.75 -7.48
CA GLN A 7 8.65 -5.28 -7.51
C GLN A 7 7.95 -4.71 -6.25
N PHE A 8 7.14 -5.53 -5.57
CA PHE A 8 6.22 -5.12 -4.49
C PHE A 8 6.49 -5.85 -3.16
N TYR A 9 7.72 -5.79 -2.65
CA TYR A 9 8.15 -6.46 -1.41
C TYR A 9 7.30 -6.15 -0.16
N ASN A 10 6.63 -4.99 -0.14
CA ASN A 10 5.83 -4.53 1.01
C ASN A 10 4.32 -4.84 0.89
N TYR A 11 3.87 -5.47 -0.20
CA TYR A 11 2.45 -5.82 -0.39
C TYR A 11 2.20 -7.32 -0.17
N SER A 12 1.05 -7.65 0.42
CA SER A 12 0.65 -9.05 0.58
C SER A 12 0.45 -9.75 -0.78
N PRO A 13 0.67 -11.07 -0.89
CA PRO A 13 0.44 -11.82 -2.13
C PRO A 13 -0.97 -11.62 -2.72
N ARG A 14 -1.96 -11.44 -1.84
CA ARG A 14 -3.35 -11.14 -2.24
C ARG A 14 -3.47 -9.79 -2.93
N ASN A 15 -2.79 -8.76 -2.42
CA ASN A 15 -2.76 -7.45 -3.08
C ASN A 15 -1.95 -7.50 -4.37
N GLN A 16 -0.82 -8.22 -4.41
CA GLN A 16 -0.04 -8.39 -5.63
C GLN A 16 -0.88 -9.03 -6.75
N LEU A 17 -1.60 -10.13 -6.46
CA LEU A 17 -2.49 -10.76 -7.44
C LEU A 17 -3.64 -9.82 -7.86
N LEU A 18 -4.25 -9.12 -6.90
CA LEU A 18 -5.34 -8.19 -7.16
C LEU A 18 -4.91 -7.03 -8.07
N ILE A 19 -3.69 -6.53 -7.89
CA ILE A 19 -3.08 -5.51 -8.76
C ILE A 19 -2.83 -6.09 -10.14
N ALA A 20 -2.15 -7.26 -10.22
CA ALA A 20 -1.81 -7.89 -11.51
C ALA A 20 -3.03 -8.15 -12.39
N ASN A 21 -4.18 -8.48 -11.78
CA ASN A 21 -5.45 -8.68 -12.48
C ASN A 21 -6.09 -7.38 -13.00
N GLN A 22 -5.81 -6.24 -12.36
CA GLN A 22 -6.38 -4.93 -12.76
C GLN A 22 -5.45 -4.14 -13.68
N TYR A 23 -4.13 -4.30 -13.52
CA TYR A 23 -3.14 -3.51 -14.25
C TYR A 23 -1.88 -4.35 -14.51
N LYS A 24 -1.76 -4.85 -15.73
CA LYS A 24 -0.64 -5.70 -16.14
C LYS A 24 0.65 -4.89 -16.24
N GLY A 25 1.73 -5.40 -15.65
CA GLY A 25 3.06 -4.80 -15.74
C GLY A 25 3.25 -3.55 -14.89
N ALA A 26 2.49 -3.37 -13.80
CA ALA A 26 2.74 -2.27 -12.86
C ALA A 26 4.21 -2.28 -12.42
N LYS A 27 4.89 -1.12 -12.51
CA LYS A 27 6.32 -0.93 -12.18
C LYS A 27 6.49 -0.43 -10.73
N ALA A 28 5.61 0.46 -10.28
CA ALA A 28 5.70 1.06 -8.95
C ALA A 28 4.35 1.61 -8.52
N ILE A 29 3.90 1.29 -7.31
CA ILE A 29 2.53 1.57 -6.87
C ILE A 29 2.55 2.38 -5.59
N ALA A 30 1.82 3.49 -5.60
CA ALA A 30 1.61 4.31 -4.41
C ALA A 30 0.21 4.95 -4.38
N PRO A 31 -0.28 5.35 -3.19
CA PRO A 31 -1.45 6.21 -3.09
C PRO A 31 -1.21 7.57 -3.74
N TYR A 32 -2.28 8.19 -4.26
CA TYR A 32 -2.22 9.50 -4.91
C TYR A 32 -1.45 10.56 -4.11
N LYS A 33 -1.73 10.68 -2.81
CA LYS A 33 -1.04 11.65 -1.93
C LYS A 33 0.47 11.41 -1.85
N LYS A 34 0.90 10.14 -1.91
CA LYS A 34 2.33 9.81 -1.90
C LYS A 34 2.98 10.26 -3.21
N TRP A 35 2.33 10.03 -4.35
CA TRP A 35 2.81 10.57 -5.63
C TRP A 35 2.94 12.09 -5.62
N GLN A 36 1.93 12.80 -5.11
CA GLN A 36 2.01 14.26 -4.97
C GLN A 36 3.19 14.70 -4.09
N SER A 37 3.44 14.01 -2.97
CA SER A 37 4.60 14.32 -2.10
C SER A 37 5.96 14.08 -2.77
N LEU A 38 6.00 13.22 -3.79
CA LEU A 38 7.19 12.92 -4.59
C LEU A 38 7.29 13.80 -5.85
N GLY A 39 6.42 14.82 -5.98
CA GLY A 39 6.38 15.68 -7.17
C GLY A 39 5.78 15.02 -8.41
N ALA A 40 5.15 13.84 -8.28
CA ALA A 40 4.47 13.14 -9.35
C ALA A 40 2.96 13.45 -9.31
N GLN A 41 2.40 13.91 -10.42
CA GLN A 41 0.96 14.12 -10.57
C GLN A 41 0.37 12.97 -11.39
N VAL A 42 -0.66 12.31 -10.85
CA VAL A 42 -1.44 11.32 -11.62
C VAL A 42 -2.18 12.04 -12.75
N GLN A 43 -2.10 11.47 -13.95
CA GLN A 43 -2.70 12.05 -15.15
C GLN A 43 -4.23 12.03 -15.07
N LYS A 44 -4.87 13.03 -15.67
CA LYS A 44 -6.33 13.15 -15.65
C LYS A 44 -6.95 12.01 -16.47
N GLY A 45 -7.93 11.31 -15.89
CA GLY A 45 -8.64 10.20 -16.54
C GLY A 45 -8.08 8.81 -16.19
N GLU A 46 -6.95 8.75 -15.50
CA GLU A 46 -6.37 7.49 -15.05
C GLU A 46 -7.23 6.75 -14.04
N LYS A 47 -7.33 5.43 -14.20
CA LYS A 47 -8.16 4.57 -13.34
C LYS A 47 -7.35 4.08 -12.14
N ALA A 48 -7.87 4.29 -10.95
CA ALA A 48 -7.25 3.79 -9.73
C ALA A 48 -7.28 2.25 -9.67
N ILE A 49 -6.16 1.66 -9.28
CA ILE A 49 -6.04 0.24 -8.96
C ILE A 49 -6.53 0.02 -7.53
N LYS A 50 -7.40 -0.97 -7.33
CA LYS A 50 -7.96 -1.27 -6.00
C LYS A 50 -7.12 -2.28 -5.25
N ILE A 51 -6.82 -1.98 -4.00
CA ILE A 51 -6.11 -2.87 -3.07
C ILE A 51 -6.90 -3.04 -1.77
N LEU A 52 -6.58 -4.06 -0.98
CA LEU A 52 -7.10 -4.23 0.38
C LEU A 52 -6.16 -3.55 1.36
N VAL A 53 -6.70 -2.64 2.18
CA VAL A 53 -5.96 -1.86 3.17
C VAL A 53 -6.55 -2.15 4.56
N PRO A 54 -5.72 -2.44 5.56
CA PRO A 54 -6.18 -2.58 6.95
C PRO A 54 -6.76 -1.25 7.43
N SER A 55 -7.91 -1.31 8.08
CA SER A 55 -8.62 -0.16 8.65
C SER A 55 -9.20 -0.54 10.02
N GLU A 56 -9.10 0.37 10.98
CA GLU A 56 -9.68 0.19 12.31
C GLU A 56 -11.15 0.61 12.28
N ARG A 57 -12.06 -0.36 12.37
CA ARG A 57 -13.48 -0.11 12.57
C ARG A 57 -13.77 -0.05 14.06
N LYS A 58 -14.34 1.08 14.51
CA LYS A 58 -14.76 1.26 15.90
C LYS A 58 -16.28 1.08 16.04
N THR A 59 -16.68 0.24 16.97
CA THR A 59 -18.10 -0.08 17.25
C THR A 59 -18.38 0.01 18.75
N PHE A 60 -19.66 0.08 19.11
CA PHE A 60 -20.14 0.02 20.49
C PHE A 60 -21.39 -0.85 20.55
N VAL A 61 -21.77 -1.26 21.76
CA VAL A 61 -22.97 -2.06 21.99
C VAL A 61 -24.08 -1.15 22.51
N ARG A 62 -25.26 -1.22 21.90
CA ARG A 62 -26.50 -0.58 22.37
C ARG A 62 -27.54 -1.66 22.60
N ASP A 63 -28.26 -1.60 23.72
CA ASP A 63 -29.46 -2.40 23.91
C ASP A 63 -30.63 -1.73 23.19
N ILE A 64 -31.22 -2.46 22.23
CA ILE A 64 -32.42 -2.06 21.50
C ILE A 64 -33.41 -3.22 21.66
N ASP A 65 -34.59 -2.96 22.21
CA ASP A 65 -35.64 -3.97 22.42
C ASP A 65 -35.14 -5.23 23.15
N ASN A 66 -34.41 -5.05 24.26
CA ASN A 66 -33.77 -6.12 25.05
C ASN A 66 -32.78 -7.01 24.26
N LYS A 67 -32.24 -6.50 23.14
CA LYS A 67 -31.19 -7.17 22.35
C LYS A 67 -29.96 -6.27 22.22
N LYS A 68 -28.80 -6.85 22.53
CA LYS A 68 -27.49 -6.21 22.35
C LYS A 68 -27.14 -6.13 20.86
N SER A 69 -27.13 -4.91 20.33
CA SER A 69 -26.77 -4.62 18.93
C SER A 69 -25.40 -3.95 18.85
N VAL A 70 -24.53 -4.45 17.95
CA VAL A 70 -23.20 -3.87 17.70
C VAL A 70 -23.29 -2.83 16.59
N LEU A 71 -23.15 -1.55 16.94
CA LEU A 71 -23.31 -0.42 16.02
C LEU A 71 -21.98 0.30 15.76
N PRO A 72 -21.76 0.84 14.55
CA PRO A 72 -20.60 1.70 14.29
C PRO A 72 -20.70 3.02 15.06
N ILE A 73 -19.56 3.59 15.48
CA ILE A 73 -19.54 4.89 16.21
C ILE A 73 -20.28 6.02 15.45
N LYS A 74 -20.37 5.93 14.12
CA LYS A 74 -21.11 6.92 13.30
C LYS A 74 -22.58 7.02 13.70
N GLU A 75 -23.18 5.93 14.17
CA GLU A 75 -24.59 5.83 14.59
C GLU A 75 -24.81 6.15 16.08
N ALA A 76 -23.74 6.50 16.80
CA ALA A 76 -23.85 6.93 18.20
C ALA A 76 -24.53 8.30 18.31
N THR A 77 -25.45 8.42 19.27
CA THR A 77 -26.09 9.69 19.64
C THR A 77 -25.07 10.65 20.27
N LYS A 78 -25.46 11.93 20.44
CA LYS A 78 -24.59 12.91 21.09
C LYS A 78 -24.29 12.51 22.55
N GLU A 79 -25.28 11.97 23.25
CA GLU A 79 -25.16 11.51 24.64
C GLU A 79 -24.23 10.31 24.74
N GLU A 80 -24.41 9.30 23.89
CA GLU A 80 -23.54 8.12 23.87
C GLU A 80 -22.09 8.48 23.52
N LYS A 81 -21.87 9.43 22.61
CA LYS A 81 -20.54 9.96 22.33
C LYS A 81 -19.92 10.65 23.55
N ALA A 82 -20.72 11.33 24.37
CA ALA A 82 -20.24 11.92 25.61
C ALA A 82 -19.90 10.84 26.66
N LEU A 83 -20.73 9.80 26.79
CA LEU A 83 -20.48 8.66 27.68
C LEU A 83 -19.26 7.85 27.26
N MET A 84 -19.03 7.68 25.95
CA MET A 84 -17.79 7.08 25.42
C MET A 84 -16.55 7.90 25.77
N LYS A 85 -16.63 9.23 25.75
CA LYS A 85 -15.52 10.10 26.17
C LYS A 85 -15.24 10.00 27.67
N LYS A 86 -16.29 9.80 28.48
CA LYS A 86 -16.19 9.56 29.93
C LYS A 86 -15.73 8.15 30.28
N GLY A 87 -15.68 7.22 29.31
CA GLY A 87 -15.27 5.83 29.52
C GLY A 87 -16.38 4.90 30.01
N GLU A 88 -17.62 5.39 30.10
CA GLU A 88 -18.77 4.62 30.58
C GLU A 88 -19.31 3.64 29.52
N ILE A 89 -19.15 3.96 28.23
CA ILE A 89 -19.45 3.05 27.11
C ILE A 89 -18.16 2.51 26.51
N LYS A 90 -18.03 1.19 26.48
CA LYS A 90 -16.87 0.50 25.90
C LYS A 90 -16.88 0.59 24.37
N ILE A 91 -15.77 1.07 23.81
CA ILE A 91 -15.51 1.04 22.37
C ILE A 91 -14.79 -0.25 22.01
N ASN A 92 -15.36 -1.00 21.08
CA ASN A 92 -14.73 -2.16 20.47
C ASN A 92 -13.96 -1.73 19.22
N LYS A 93 -12.73 -2.20 19.07
CA LYS A 93 -11.88 -1.99 17.90
C LYS A 93 -11.78 -3.29 17.12
N GLN A 94 -12.10 -3.25 15.84
CA GLN A 94 -11.99 -4.38 14.95
C GLN A 94 -11.11 -4.01 13.75
N LEU A 95 -10.11 -4.84 13.47
CA LEU A 95 -9.35 -4.75 12.24
C LEU A 95 -10.19 -5.29 11.08
N VAL A 96 -10.46 -4.43 10.09
CA VAL A 96 -11.16 -4.81 8.87
C VAL A 96 -10.33 -4.42 7.65
N PHE A 97 -10.59 -5.03 6.51
CA PHE A 97 -9.92 -4.68 5.26
C PHE A 97 -10.90 -3.96 4.34
N VAL A 98 -10.53 -2.76 3.92
CA VAL A 98 -11.33 -1.92 3.01
C VAL A 98 -10.62 -1.75 1.67
N LYS A 99 -11.36 -1.33 0.65
CA LYS A 99 -10.78 -1.04 -0.67
C LYS A 99 -10.04 0.30 -0.63
N GLY A 100 -8.72 0.28 -0.75
CA GLY A 100 -7.87 1.44 -1.00
C GLY A 100 -7.69 1.70 -2.50
N SER A 101 -7.31 2.92 -2.84
CA SER A 101 -7.00 3.35 -4.22
C SER A 101 -5.52 3.68 -4.33
N VAL A 102 -4.85 3.07 -5.31
CA VAL A 102 -3.44 3.31 -5.62
C VAL A 102 -3.26 3.47 -7.14
N PHE A 103 -2.12 4.00 -7.54
CA PHE A 103 -1.79 4.29 -8.94
C PHE A 103 -0.38 3.80 -9.23
N ASP A 104 -0.19 3.30 -10.46
CA ASP A 104 1.13 2.99 -10.98
C ASP A 104 1.89 4.25 -11.41
N ILE A 105 3.22 4.22 -11.38
CA ILE A 105 4.06 5.34 -11.84
C ILE A 105 3.81 5.73 -13.29
N ARG A 106 3.46 4.76 -14.17
CA ARG A 106 3.10 5.02 -15.57
C ARG A 106 1.79 5.77 -15.74
N GLN A 107 0.96 5.82 -14.69
CA GLN A 107 -0.26 6.63 -14.63
C GLN A 107 0.02 8.06 -14.15
N THR A 108 1.29 8.39 -13.89
CA THR A 108 1.72 9.74 -13.52
C THR A 108 2.39 10.44 -14.69
N GLY A 109 2.52 11.76 -14.61
CA GLY A 109 3.32 12.55 -15.55
C GLY A 109 4.84 12.44 -15.32
N MET A 110 5.31 11.48 -14.51
CA MET A 110 6.73 11.31 -14.22
C MET A 110 7.45 10.73 -15.46
N PRO A 111 8.59 11.30 -15.88
CA PRO A 111 9.39 10.74 -16.97
C PRO A 111 10.14 9.47 -16.52
N GLU A 112 10.41 8.58 -17.47
CA GLU A 112 10.93 7.22 -17.20
C GLU A 112 12.34 7.22 -16.60
N ASP A 113 13.17 8.20 -16.96
CA ASP A 113 14.52 8.42 -16.41
C ASP A 113 14.50 8.57 -14.87
N LYS A 114 13.40 9.08 -14.31
CA LYS A 114 13.24 9.29 -12.86
C LYS A 114 12.63 8.08 -12.14
N TYR A 115 12.22 7.04 -12.85
CA TYR A 115 11.57 5.88 -12.23
C TYR A 115 12.46 5.17 -11.20
N PRO A 116 13.75 4.92 -11.45
CA PRO A 116 14.62 4.27 -10.47
C PRO A 116 14.70 5.04 -9.15
N GLN A 117 14.85 6.37 -9.23
CA GLN A 117 14.90 7.24 -8.06
C GLN A 117 13.58 7.23 -7.27
N MET A 118 12.45 7.32 -7.97
CA MET A 118 11.12 7.28 -7.36
C MET A 118 10.83 5.94 -6.68
N ILE A 119 11.19 4.83 -7.34
CA ILE A 119 11.05 3.48 -6.78
C ILE A 119 11.89 3.34 -5.51
N GLN A 120 13.12 3.85 -5.51
CA GLN A 120 13.97 3.84 -4.32
C GLN A 120 13.33 4.62 -3.17
N GLN A 121 12.82 5.83 -3.43
CA GLN A 121 12.13 6.64 -2.42
C GLN A 121 10.83 6.01 -1.89
N LEU A 122 10.15 5.21 -2.71
CA LEU A 122 8.96 4.45 -2.29
C LEU A 122 9.30 3.24 -1.44
N ARG A 123 10.40 2.56 -1.73
CA ARG A 123 10.88 1.40 -0.97
C ARG A 123 11.45 1.81 0.40
N GLY A 124 11.85 3.08 0.54
CA GLY A 124 12.51 3.60 1.74
C GLY A 124 14.01 3.32 1.73
N GLU A 125 14.69 3.62 2.83
CA GLU A 125 16.10 3.28 2.96
C GLU A 125 16.28 1.76 3.05
N VAL A 126 17.05 1.20 2.11
CA VAL A 126 17.59 -0.15 2.27
C VAL A 126 18.80 -0.02 3.18
N THR A 127 18.64 -0.38 4.46
CA THR A 127 19.76 -0.44 5.39
C THR A 127 20.86 -1.34 4.82
N ASP A 128 22.12 -0.88 4.94
CA ASP A 128 23.31 -1.56 4.44
C ASP A 128 23.29 -1.87 2.93
N TYR A 129 22.65 -1.02 2.10
CA TYR A 129 22.59 -1.21 0.64
C TYR A 129 23.96 -1.47 0.01
N ALA A 130 24.98 -0.67 0.40
CA ALA A 130 26.34 -0.82 -0.10
C ALA A 130 26.92 -2.22 0.22
N LYS A 131 26.72 -2.74 1.43
CA LYS A 131 27.17 -4.09 1.80
C LYS A 131 26.41 -5.17 1.01
N LYS A 132 25.11 -4.99 0.80
CA LYS A 132 24.29 -5.95 0.02
C LYS A 132 24.73 -6.02 -1.43
N ILE A 133 25.02 -4.87 -2.06
CA ILE A 133 25.57 -4.81 -3.42
C ILE A 133 26.96 -5.43 -3.47
N GLN A 134 27.82 -5.16 -2.49
CA GLN A 134 29.14 -5.76 -2.40
C GLN A 134 29.07 -7.29 -2.28
N CYS A 135 28.18 -7.83 -1.44
CA CYS A 135 27.94 -9.27 -1.36
C CYS A 135 27.39 -9.85 -2.66
N LEU A 136 26.52 -9.12 -3.37
CA LEU A 136 25.97 -9.55 -4.65
C LEU A 136 27.06 -9.66 -5.72
N ASN A 137 27.94 -8.64 -5.79
CA ASN A 137 29.08 -8.65 -6.71
C ASN A 137 30.05 -9.79 -6.40
N ALA A 138 30.33 -10.06 -5.12
CA ALA A 138 31.16 -11.19 -4.71
C ALA A 138 30.57 -12.55 -5.14
N VAL A 139 29.24 -12.70 -5.12
CA VAL A 139 28.55 -13.89 -5.65
C VAL A 139 28.63 -13.95 -7.17
N VAL A 140 28.43 -12.83 -7.87
CA VAL A 140 28.54 -12.77 -9.33
C VAL A 140 29.94 -13.19 -9.78
N GLU A 141 30.98 -12.68 -9.12
CA GLU A 141 32.38 -13.04 -9.39
C GLU A 141 32.68 -14.51 -9.05
N ALA A 142 32.22 -15.00 -7.90
CA ALA A 142 32.46 -16.38 -7.47
C ALA A 142 31.78 -17.43 -8.37
N TYR A 143 30.62 -17.09 -8.94
CA TYR A 143 29.85 -18.00 -9.80
C TYR A 143 29.96 -17.66 -11.30
N ASN A 144 30.82 -16.70 -11.66
CA ASN A 144 31.06 -16.24 -13.03
C ASN A 144 29.76 -15.97 -13.81
N ILE A 145 28.81 -15.31 -13.15
CA ILE A 145 27.47 -15.04 -13.69
C ILE A 145 27.57 -13.84 -14.63
N ASP A 146 27.19 -14.02 -15.90
CA ASP A 146 27.16 -12.95 -16.89
C ASP A 146 25.96 -12.02 -16.62
N VAL A 147 26.23 -10.83 -16.08
CA VAL A 147 25.20 -9.83 -15.78
C VAL A 147 25.04 -8.92 -16.99
N LYS A 148 23.92 -9.07 -17.69
CA LYS A 148 23.53 -8.17 -18.79
C LYS A 148 22.50 -7.16 -18.30
N GLU A 149 22.72 -5.89 -18.63
CA GLU A 149 21.68 -4.87 -18.49
C GLU A 149 20.56 -5.17 -19.51
N SER A 150 19.30 -5.22 -19.07
CA SER A 150 18.18 -5.39 -20.00
C SER A 150 17.85 -4.04 -20.63
N GLU A 151 17.95 -3.94 -21.96
CA GLU A 151 17.55 -2.75 -22.72
C GLU A 151 16.03 -2.57 -22.85
N ASP A 152 15.22 -3.51 -22.32
CA ASP A 152 13.76 -3.45 -22.39
C ASP A 152 13.18 -2.39 -21.45
N SER A 153 12.95 -1.20 -22.00
CA SER A 153 12.23 -0.07 -21.38
C SER A 153 10.72 -0.16 -21.62
#